data_AF-A0A6B2T889-F1
#
_entry.id   AF-A0A6B2T889-F1
#
_cell.length_a   1.000
_cell.length_b   1.000
_cell.length_c   1.000
_cell.angle_alpha   90.00
_cell.angle_beta   90.00
_cell.angle_gamma   90.00
#
_symmetry.space_group_name_H-M   'P 1'
#
loop_
_entity.id
_entity.type
_entity.pdbx_description
1 polymer ?
#
loop_
_entity_poly.entity_id
_entity_poly.type
_entity_poly.pdbx_seq_one_letter_code
_entity_poly.pdbx_strand_id
1 'polypeptide(L)'
;MFRTALRNVLAHKARLLMTALAVVLGVAFAAGSLVFSQTRSGAAAEQAAAGYDRIAVNVGVDAAPDGGAPTGLDERLASRLARVPGVAHAANR
;
A
#
# COMPACT_ATOMS: atom_id res chain seq x y z
N MET A 1 29.49 34.04 -16.50
CA MET A 1 28.55 34.46 -15.44
C MET A 1 28.32 33.36 -14.39
N PHE A 2 27.88 32.15 -14.77
CA PHE A 2 27.61 31.05 -13.81
C PHE A 2 28.87 30.56 -13.04
N ARG A 3 30.03 30.48 -13.71
CA ARG A 3 31.31 30.12 -13.06
C ARG A 3 31.77 31.13 -12.01
N THR A 4 31.43 32.40 -12.18
CA THR A 4 31.80 33.49 -11.25
C THR A 4 30.95 33.44 -9.99
N ALA A 5 29.65 33.18 -10.13
CA ALA A 5 28.75 32.96 -9.00
C ALA A 5 29.16 31.71 -8.19
N LEU A 6 29.48 30.60 -8.89
CA LEU A 6 29.92 29.37 -8.23
C LEU A 6 31.24 29.56 -7.46
N ARG A 7 32.16 30.36 -8.00
CA ARG A 7 33.43 30.68 -7.34
C ARG A 7 33.24 31.57 -6.10
N ASN A 8 32.26 32.49 -6.10
CA ASN A 8 31.92 33.30 -4.92
C ASN A 8 31.29 32.45 -3.80
N VAL A 9 30.46 31.49 -4.20
CA VAL A 9 29.82 30.54 -3.28
C VAL A 9 30.85 29.56 -2.69
N LEU A 10 31.82 29.09 -3.48
CA LEU A 10 32.95 28.31 -2.99
C LEU A 10 33.95 29.11 -2.15
N ALA A 11 33.99 30.44 -2.26
CA ALA A 11 34.78 31.28 -1.36
C ALA A 11 34.18 31.34 0.06
N HIS A 12 32.86 31.14 0.18
CA HIS A 12 32.11 31.15 1.44
C HIS A 12 31.59 29.75 1.80
N LYS A 13 32.45 28.73 1.67
CA LYS A 13 32.15 27.31 1.88
C LYS A 13 31.43 27.00 3.20
N ALA A 14 31.79 27.68 4.29
CA ALA A 14 31.16 27.44 5.59
C ALA A 14 29.67 27.82 5.60
N ARG A 15 29.33 28.98 5.03
CA ARG A 15 27.93 29.44 4.96
C ARG A 15 27.12 28.58 4.00
N LEU A 16 27.70 28.20 2.86
CA LEU A 16 27.06 27.29 1.91
C LEU A 16 26.77 25.94 2.54
N LEU A 17 27.74 25.37 3.27
CA LEU A 17 27.59 24.06 3.89
C LEU A 17 26.50 24.09 4.96
N MET A 18 26.47 25.12 5.81
CA MET A 18 25.42 25.26 6.83
C MET A 18 24.02 25.29 6.23
N THR A 19 23.80 26.10 5.18
CA THR A 19 22.46 26.23 4.59
C THR A 19 22.09 25.00 3.76
N ALA A 20 23.03 24.41 3.04
CA ALA A 20 22.82 23.17 2.31
C ALA A 20 22.45 22.01 3.26
N LEU A 21 23.15 21.88 4.39
CA LEU A 21 22.82 20.88 5.40
C LEU A 21 21.41 21.10 5.97
N ALA A 22 21.06 22.32 6.35
CA ALA A 22 19.72 22.62 6.84
C ALA A 22 18.61 22.22 5.85
N VAL A 23 18.80 22.53 4.56
CA VAL A 23 17.84 22.17 3.50
C VAL A 23 17.79 20.67 3.27
N VAL A 24 18.94 20.00 3.15
CA VAL A 24 19.00 18.55 2.89
C VAL A 24 18.36 17.77 4.04
N LEU A 25 18.65 18.15 5.29
CA LEU A 25 18.04 17.51 6.46
C LEU A 25 16.51 17.68 6.47
N GLY A 26 16.01 18.88 6.15
CA GLY A 26 14.57 19.15 6.08
C GLY A 26 13.86 18.34 4.98
N VAL A 27 14.42 18.34 3.76
CA VAL A 27 13.84 17.60 2.62
C VAL A 27 13.91 16.09 2.83
N ALA A 28 15.02 15.58 3.37
CA ALA A 28 15.18 14.17 3.68
C ALA A 28 14.16 13.71 4.73
N PHE A 29 13.89 14.52 5.76
CA PHE A 29 12.88 14.22 6.77
C PHE A 29 11.46 14.18 6.17
N ALA A 30 11.09 15.18 5.37
CA ALA A 30 9.78 15.25 4.73
C ALA A 30 9.55 14.06 3.76
N ALA A 31 10.53 13.79 2.90
CA ALA A 31 10.49 12.66 1.97
C ALA A 31 10.48 11.32 2.71
N GLY A 32 11.28 11.17 3.76
CA GLY A 32 11.35 9.95 4.57
C GLY A 32 10.03 9.64 5.27
N SER A 33 9.34 10.64 5.83
CA SER A 33 8.01 10.47 6.43
C SER A 33 6.97 10.00 5.40
N LEU A 34 7.01 10.58 4.20
CA LEU A 34 6.12 10.18 3.11
C LEU A 34 6.38 8.74 2.67
N VAL A 35 7.63 8.38 2.44
CA VAL A 35 8.02 7.01 2.08
C VAL A 35 7.65 6.04 3.18
N PHE A 36 7.89 6.37 4.45
CA PHE A 36 7.53 5.53 5.59
C PHE A 36 6.02 5.32 5.72
N SER A 37 5.24 6.37 5.47
CA SER A 37 3.78 6.29 5.40
C SER A 37 3.34 5.39 4.23
N GLN A 38 3.92 5.58 3.04
CA GLN A 38 3.66 4.78 1.84
C GLN A 38 4.10 3.32 2.01
N THR A 39 5.18 3.05 2.73
CA THR A 39 5.63 1.68 3.03
C THR A 39 4.71 1.02 4.05
N ARG A 40 4.18 1.75 5.05
CA ARG A 40 3.16 1.17 5.94
C ARG A 40 1.81 0.97 5.26
N SER A 41 1.34 1.90 4.44
CA SER A 41 0.09 1.72 3.69
C SER A 41 0.24 0.69 2.58
N GLY A 42 1.41 0.67 1.92
CA GLY A 42 1.80 -0.28 0.89
C GLY A 42 1.97 -1.68 1.46
N ALA A 43 2.66 -1.86 2.58
CA ALA A 43 2.79 -3.16 3.25
C ALA A 43 1.48 -3.58 3.93
N ALA A 44 0.67 -2.68 4.48
CA ALA A 44 -0.66 -3.05 4.97
C ALA A 44 -1.58 -3.47 3.83
N ALA A 45 -1.50 -2.82 2.67
CA ALA A 45 -2.25 -3.20 1.46
C ALA A 45 -1.68 -4.46 0.80
N GLU A 46 -0.36 -4.66 0.73
CA GLU A 46 0.29 -5.86 0.19
C GLU A 46 0.15 -7.05 1.14
N GLN A 47 0.21 -6.88 2.47
CA GLN A 47 -0.07 -7.94 3.43
C GLN A 47 -1.57 -8.24 3.51
N ALA A 48 -2.44 -7.23 3.34
CA ALA A 48 -3.87 -7.45 3.17
C ALA A 48 -4.23 -8.02 1.80
N ALA A 49 -3.42 -7.81 0.75
CA ALA A 49 -3.61 -8.38 -0.59
C ALA A 49 -2.83 -9.69 -0.82
N ALA A 50 -1.87 -10.02 0.06
CA ALA A 50 -1.13 -11.29 0.11
C ALA A 50 -2.08 -12.40 0.56
N GLY A 51 -2.97 -12.77 -0.36
CA GLY A 51 -4.08 -13.69 -0.12
C GLY A 51 -5.30 -13.37 -1.00
N TYR A 52 -5.48 -12.12 -1.41
CA TYR A 52 -6.62 -11.65 -2.20
C TYR A 52 -6.27 -11.23 -3.62
N ASP A 53 -4.99 -11.21 -4.00
CA ASP A 53 -4.55 -10.95 -5.38
C ASP A 53 -5.17 -11.92 -6.42
N ARG A 54 -5.67 -13.07 -5.93
CA ARG A 54 -6.40 -14.08 -6.74
C ARG A 54 -7.88 -14.22 -6.37
N ILE A 55 -8.41 -13.39 -5.47
CA ILE A 55 -9.80 -13.43 -5.01
C ILE A 55 -10.52 -12.17 -5.48
N ALA A 56 -11.23 -12.29 -6.60
CA ALA A 56 -11.99 -11.17 -7.17
C ALA A 56 -13.25 -10.82 -6.36
N VAL A 57 -13.84 -11.79 -5.66
CA VAL A 57 -15.09 -11.62 -4.88
C VAL A 57 -15.02 -12.48 -3.63
N ASN A 58 -15.33 -11.89 -2.47
CA ASN A 58 -15.55 -12.59 -1.21
C ASN A 58 -17.05 -12.62 -0.92
N VAL A 59 -17.61 -13.81 -0.67
CA VAL A 59 -19.03 -14.00 -0.37
C VAL A 59 -19.16 -14.39 1.10
N GLY A 60 -19.69 -13.49 1.92
CA GLY A 60 -20.08 -13.77 3.30
C GLY A 60 -21.55 -14.15 3.39
N VAL A 61 -21.88 -15.02 4.34
CA VAL A 61 -23.27 -15.22 4.78
C VAL A 61 -23.52 -14.28 5.96
N ASP A 62 -24.49 -13.39 5.83
CA ASP A 62 -24.99 -12.63 6.98
C ASP A 62 -25.60 -13.59 8.01
N ALA A 63 -25.43 -13.29 9.30
CA ALA A 63 -25.99 -14.10 10.36
C ALA A 63 -27.49 -14.28 10.15
N ALA A 64 -27.97 -15.53 10.18
CA ALA A 64 -29.38 -15.81 10.01
C ALA A 64 -30.19 -15.03 11.08
N PRO A 65 -31.29 -14.35 10.71
CA PRO A 65 -32.10 -13.59 11.66
C PRO A 65 -32.60 -14.42 12.86
N ASP A 66 -32.64 -15.74 12.70
CA ASP A 66 -33.14 -16.70 13.69
C ASP A 66 -32.04 -17.29 14.61
N GLY A 67 -30.83 -16.72 14.64
CA GLY A 67 -29.77 -17.12 15.57
C GLY A 67 -29.12 -18.48 15.27
N GLY A 68 -29.37 -19.05 14.09
CA GLY A 68 -28.70 -20.25 13.60
C GLY A 68 -27.23 -19.97 13.28
N ALA A 69 -26.35 -20.93 13.61
CA ALA A 69 -24.94 -20.86 13.24
C ALA A 69 -24.82 -20.62 11.72
N PRO A 70 -23.95 -19.70 11.26
CA PRO A 70 -23.74 -19.48 9.83
C PRO A 70 -23.34 -20.82 9.22
N THR A 71 -24.20 -21.34 8.34
CA THR A 71 -23.89 -22.54 7.58
C THR A 71 -22.74 -22.15 6.66
N GLY A 72 -21.54 -22.67 6.93
CA GLY A 72 -20.37 -22.44 6.10
C GLY A 72 -20.75 -22.67 4.63
N LEU A 73 -20.18 -21.86 3.73
CA LEU A 73 -20.57 -21.83 2.31
C LEU A 73 -20.58 -23.24 1.71
N ASP A 74 -21.76 -23.82 1.53
CA ASP A 74 -21.87 -25.24 1.20
C ASP A 74 -21.18 -25.55 -0.16
N GLU A 75 -20.61 -26.73 -0.36
CA GLU A 75 -19.87 -27.10 -1.59
C GLU A 75 -20.75 -26.95 -2.86
N ARG A 76 -22.06 -27.10 -2.67
CA ARG A 76 -23.08 -26.86 -3.69
C ARG A 76 -23.15 -25.40 -4.15
N LEU A 77 -22.93 -24.45 -3.24
CA LEU A 77 -22.87 -23.03 -3.53
C LEU A 77 -21.59 -22.70 -4.29
N ALA A 78 -20.44 -23.23 -3.87
CA ALA A 78 -19.18 -23.11 -4.62
C ALA A 78 -19.33 -23.63 -6.06
N SER A 79 -19.98 -24.77 -6.23
CA SER A 79 -20.29 -25.37 -7.55
C SER A 79 -21.28 -24.55 -8.39
N ARG A 80 -22.14 -23.75 -7.77
CA ARG A 80 -23.01 -22.80 -8.49
C ARG A 80 -22.23 -21.55 -8.91
N LEU A 81 -21.39 -21.03 -8.03
CA LEU A 81 -20.55 -19.85 -8.31
C LEU A 81 -19.51 -20.14 -9.41
N ALA A 82 -18.92 -21.33 -9.44
CA ALA A 82 -17.99 -21.75 -10.49
C ALA A 82 -18.62 -21.77 -11.90
N ARG A 83 -19.96 -21.80 -12.02
CA ARG A 83 -20.68 -21.79 -13.29
C ARG A 83 -21.03 -20.39 -13.79
N VAL A 84 -20.74 -19.35 -13.01
CA VAL A 84 -20.99 -17.96 -13.43
C VAL A 84 -19.96 -17.54 -14.48
N PRO A 85 -20.37 -16.95 -15.62
CA PRO A 85 -19.44 -16.48 -16.63
C PRO A 85 -18.42 -15.51 -16.05
N GLY A 86 -17.13 -15.79 -16.25
CA GLY A 86 -16.02 -14.97 -15.74
C GLY A 86 -15.40 -15.46 -14.42
N VAL A 87 -15.95 -16.51 -13.78
CA VAL A 87 -15.34 -17.12 -12.59
C VAL A 87 -14.29 -18.15 -13.00
N ALA A 88 -13.02 -17.88 -12.70
CA ALA A 88 -11.92 -18.81 -12.98
C ALA A 88 -11.82 -19.95 -11.96
N HIS A 89 -12.12 -19.67 -10.68
CA HIS A 89 -12.09 -20.67 -9.61
C HIS A 89 -13.02 -20.22 -8.46
N ALA A 90 -13.76 -21.17 -7.88
CA ALA A 90 -14.53 -20.95 -6.66
C ALA A 90 -14.11 -22.00 -5.62
N ALA A 91 -13.78 -21.58 -4.40
CA ALA A 91 -13.39 -22.46 -3.30
C ALA A 91 -13.99 -21.94 -1.99
N ASN A 92 -14.44 -22.85 -1.14
CA ASN A 92 -14.88 -22.55 0.22
C ASN A 92 -13.66 -22.63 1.16
N ARG A 93 -13.38 -21.55 1.91
CA ARG A 93 -12.29 -21.47 2.90
C ARG A 93 -12.83 -21.02 4.24
#